data_AF-A0A7C7ZS81-F1
#
_entry.id   AF-A0A7C7ZS81-F1
#
_cell.length_a   1.000
_cell.length_b   1.000
_cell.length_c   1.000
_cell.angle_alpha   90.00
_cell.angle_beta   90.00
_cell.angle_gamma   90.00
#
_symmetry.space_group_name_H-M   'P 1'
#
loop_
_entity.id
_entity.type
_entity.pdbx_description
1 polymer ?
#
loop_
_entity_poly.entity_id
_entity_poly.type
_entity_poly.pdbx_seq_one_letter_code
_entity_poly.pdbx_strand_id
1 'polypeptide(L)'
;FNPNTGAYKGLGGFIAIGNIFPGTWDWQIFWRITAIISIMLGVLNLLPIPLLDGGHATFLIYEMVSGRKPSDKFIEYVSVFGLILLLTLVIYANGNDIYKLFNIISL
;
A
#
# COMPACT_ATOMS: atom_id res chain seq x y z
N PHE A 1 -6.48 -17.73 18.07
CA PHE A 1 -6.13 -16.41 17.49
C PHE A 1 -7.10 -15.38 18.06
N ASN A 2 -6.59 -14.41 18.82
CA ASN A 2 -7.40 -13.37 19.47
C ASN A 2 -7.67 -12.25 18.45
N PRO A 3 -8.90 -12.09 17.91
CA PRO A 3 -9.20 -11.19 16.79
C PRO A 3 -9.34 -9.71 17.21
N ASN A 4 -8.95 -9.37 18.44
CA ASN A 4 -9.06 -8.02 19.00
C ASN A 4 -7.94 -7.05 18.57
N THR A 5 -6.93 -7.52 17.83
CA THR A 5 -5.98 -6.62 17.17
C THR A 5 -6.61 -6.17 15.86
N GLY A 6 -7.14 -4.95 15.81
CA GLY A 6 -7.76 -4.33 14.62
C GLY A 6 -6.86 -4.20 13.38
N ALA A 7 -5.77 -4.96 13.27
CA ALA A 7 -4.89 -5.03 12.12
C ALA A 7 -5.64 -5.37 10.81
N TYR A 8 -6.64 -6.26 10.86
CA TYR A 8 -7.51 -6.57 9.71
C TYR A 8 -8.44 -5.39 9.32
N LYS A 9 -8.65 -4.41 10.20
CA LYS A 9 -9.39 -3.18 9.88
C LYS A 9 -8.51 -2.15 9.14
N GLY A 10 -7.18 -2.31 9.17
CA GLY A 10 -6.23 -1.47 8.43
C GLY A 10 -6.09 -1.84 6.96
N LEU A 11 -6.59 -3.01 6.54
CA LEU A 11 -6.73 -3.40 5.13
C LEU A 11 -8.04 -2.83 4.54
N GLY A 12 -8.19 -1.52 4.68
CA GLY A 12 -9.27 -0.78 4.04
C GLY A 12 -8.72 -0.03 2.83
N GLY A 13 -9.54 0.09 1.79
CA GLY A 13 -9.24 0.87 0.60
C GLY A 13 -9.36 2.38 0.86
N PHE A 14 -9.67 3.13 -0.19
CA PHE A 14 -9.73 4.59 -0.11
C PHE A 14 -10.82 5.09 0.86
N ILE A 15 -11.92 4.36 1.00
CA ILE A 15 -13.04 4.73 1.87
C ILE A 15 -12.61 4.64 3.34
N ALA A 16 -11.89 3.58 3.71
CA ALA A 16 -11.38 3.45 5.07
C ALA A 16 -10.42 4.58 5.44
N ILE A 17 -9.55 5.01 4.52
CA ILE A 17 -8.63 6.14 4.74
C ILE A 17 -9.42 7.44 4.95
N GLY A 18 -10.45 7.69 4.14
CA GLY A 18 -11.31 8.86 4.29
C GLY A 18 -12.02 8.90 5.65
N ASN A 19 -12.48 7.75 6.14
CA ASN A 19 -13.16 7.62 7.43
C ASN A 19 -12.26 7.81 8.67
N ILE A 20 -10.93 7.93 8.50
CA ILE A 20 -10.01 8.25 9.61
C ILE A 20 -10.07 9.73 9.96
N PHE A 21 -10.47 10.59 9.01
CA PHE A 21 -10.59 12.02 9.25
C PHE A 21 -11.87 12.35 10.04
N PRO A 22 -11.81 13.29 11.01
CA PRO A 22 -12.98 13.69 11.78
C PRO A 22 -14.00 14.43 10.90
N GLY A 23 -15.29 14.34 11.25
CA GLY A 23 -16.39 15.02 10.53
C GLY A 23 -16.39 16.54 10.68
N THR A 24 -15.53 17.09 11.53
CA THR A 24 -15.31 18.53 11.72
C THR A 24 -13.86 18.88 11.40
N TRP A 25 -13.64 20.05 10.81
CA TRP A 25 -12.30 20.49 10.45
C TRP A 25 -11.43 20.77 11.68
N ASP A 26 -10.27 20.11 11.74
CA ASP A 26 -9.23 20.32 12.76
C ASP A 26 -7.86 20.26 12.10
N TRP A 27 -7.13 21.39 12.14
CA TRP A 27 -5.81 21.52 11.54
C TRP A 27 -4.76 20.59 12.15
N GLN A 28 -4.79 20.40 13.48
CA GLN A 28 -3.82 19.58 14.18
C GLN A 28 -4.02 18.10 13.84
N ILE A 29 -5.27 17.65 13.83
CA ILE A 29 -5.61 16.26 13.49
C ILE A 29 -5.29 15.98 12.01
N PHE A 30 -5.64 16.90 11.11
CA PHE A 30 -5.34 16.78 9.68
C PHE A 30 -3.84 16.56 9.43
N TRP A 31 -2.99 17.43 9.96
CA TRP A 31 -1.54 17.31 9.77
C TRP A 31 -0.97 16.07 10.46
N ARG A 32 -1.49 15.67 11.62
CA ARG A 32 -1.06 14.45 12.32
C ARG A 32 -1.37 13.19 11.49
N ILE A 33 -2.59 13.06 10.98
CA ILE A 33 -2.98 11.92 10.13
C ILE A 33 -2.14 11.92 8.85
N THR A 34 -1.98 13.09 8.22
CA THR A 34 -1.20 13.24 6.98
C THR A 34 0.26 12.85 7.18
N ALA A 35 0.88 13.28 8.28
CA ALA A 35 2.25 12.91 8.63
C ALA A 35 2.40 11.39 8.81
N ILE A 36 1.44 10.75 9.49
CA ILE A 36 1.45 9.30 9.69
C ILE A 36 1.28 8.56 8.36
N ILE A 37 0.32 8.96 7.52
CA ILE A 37 0.14 8.36 6.18
C ILE A 37 1.39 8.56 5.32
N SER A 38 2.02 9.74 5.38
CA SER A 38 3.26 10.03 4.65
C SER A 38 4.42 9.14 5.10
N ILE A 39 4.59 8.93 6.41
CA ILE A 39 5.61 8.01 6.95
C ILE A 39 5.32 6.58 6.48
N MET A 40 4.06 6.13 6.58
CA MET A 40 3.67 4.79 6.12
C MET A 40 3.94 4.61 4.62
N LEU A 41 3.61 5.62 3.80
CA LEU A 41 3.87 5.59 2.36
C LEU A 41 5.37 5.57 2.05
N GLY A 42 6.17 6.36 2.78
CA GLY A 42 7.63 6.33 2.68
C GLY A 42 8.21 4.96 3.01
N VAL A 43 7.74 4.31 4.08
CA VAL A 43 8.15 2.95 4.43
C VAL A 43 7.72 1.94 3.37
N LEU A 44 6.48 2.05 2.85
CA LEU A 44 5.98 1.17 1.79
C LEU A 44 6.80 1.32 0.49
N ASN A 45 7.19 2.55 0.11
CA ASN A 45 8.02 2.79 -1.06
C ASN A 45 9.44 2.22 -0.93
N LEU A 46 9.95 2.05 0.29
CA LEU A 46 11.27 1.43 0.52
C LEU A 46 11.23 -0.10 0.49
N LEU A 47 10.05 -0.73 0.47
CA LEU A 47 9.95 -2.18 0.34
C LEU A 47 10.49 -2.64 -1.02
N PRO A 48 11.04 -3.87 -1.11
CA PRO A 48 11.56 -4.45 -2.35
C PRO A 48 10.42 -4.92 -3.27
N ILE A 49 9.45 -4.03 -3.54
CA ILE A 49 8.32 -4.28 -4.42
C ILE A 49 8.68 -3.69 -5.79
N PRO A 50 8.63 -4.49 -6.86
CA PRO A 50 8.85 -3.99 -8.23
C PRO A 50 7.84 -2.88 -8.56
N LEU A 51 8.25 -1.89 -9.36
CA LEU A 51 7.50 -0.65 -9.66
C LEU A 51 7.60 0.47 -8.59
N LEU A 52 7.95 0.14 -7.34
CA LEU A 52 8.23 1.14 -6.29
C LEU A 52 9.73 1.48 -6.23
N ASP A 53 10.04 2.64 -5.63
CA ASP A 53 11.40 3.17 -5.49
C ASP A 53 12.36 2.15 -4.86
N GLY A 54 11.90 1.41 -3.84
CA GLY A 54 12.65 0.36 -3.14
C GLY A 54 12.93 -0.87 -3.99
N GLY A 55 12.08 -1.19 -4.97
CA GLY A 55 12.35 -2.24 -5.96
C GLY A 55 13.53 -1.86 -6.86
N HIS A 56 13.56 -0.63 -7.34
CA HIS A 56 14.70 -0.09 -8.12
C HIS A 56 15.98 -0.03 -7.29
N ALA A 57 15.89 0.45 -6.05
CA ALA A 57 17.03 0.46 -5.12
C ALA A 57 17.58 -0.95 -4.88
N THR A 58 16.70 -1.95 -4.76
CA THR A 58 17.10 -3.36 -4.59
C THR A 58 17.85 -3.88 -5.80
N PHE A 59 17.45 -3.53 -7.03
CA PHE A 59 18.19 -3.91 -8.24
C PHE A 59 19.58 -3.26 -8.30
N LEU A 60 19.69 -2.00 -7.89
CA LEU A 60 20.98 -1.30 -7.82
C LEU A 60 21.91 -1.91 -6.76
N ILE A 61 21.39 -2.25 -5.58
CA ILE A 61 22.15 -2.95 -4.54
C ILE A 61 22.60 -4.32 -5.06
N TYR A 62 21.71 -5.05 -5.73
CA TYR A 62 22.05 -6.32 -6.35
C TYR A 62 23.15 -6.18 -7.41
N GLU A 63 23.07 -5.17 -8.28
CA GLU A 63 24.09 -4.90 -9.30
C GLU A 63 25.44 -4.54 -8.65
N MET A 64 25.43 -3.71 -7.60
CA MET A 64 26.63 -3.33 -6.86
C MET A 64 27.32 -4.54 -6.20
N VAL A 65 26.55 -5.46 -5.63
CA VAL A 65 27.09 -6.66 -4.96
C VAL A 65 27.49 -7.75 -5.94
N SER A 66 26.70 -7.98 -6.99
CA SER A 66 26.93 -9.06 -7.97
C SER A 66 27.87 -8.67 -9.12
N GLY A 67 28.08 -7.37 -9.33
CA GLY A 67 28.83 -6.83 -10.47
C GLY A 67 28.17 -7.11 -11.83
N ARG A 68 26.91 -7.56 -11.85
CA ARG A 68 26.20 -7.95 -13.07
C ARG A 68 24.87 -7.21 -13.15
N LYS A 69 24.65 -6.53 -14.26
CA LYS A 69 23.35 -5.92 -14.56
C LYS A 69 22.29 -7.03 -14.70
N PRO A 70 21.16 -6.96 -13.97
CA PRO A 70 20.03 -7.84 -14.24
C PRO A 70 19.55 -7.64 -15.68
N SER A 71 19.09 -8.72 -16.33
CA SER A 71 18.67 -8.64 -17.73
C SER A 71 17.43 -7.76 -17.89
N ASP A 72 17.35 -7.01 -18.98
CA ASP A 72 16.23 -6.09 -19.22
C ASP A 72 14.88 -6.84 -19.22
N LYS A 73 14.86 -8.07 -19.74
CA LYS A 73 13.68 -8.97 -19.68
C LYS A 73 13.29 -9.32 -18.24
N PHE A 74 14.25 -9.60 -17.36
CA PHE A 74 13.95 -9.92 -15.96
C PHE A 74 13.32 -8.72 -15.25
N ILE A 75 13.88 -7.52 -15.46
CA ILE A 75 13.32 -6.27 -14.90
C ILE A 75 11.89 -6.05 -15.39
N GLU A 76 11.63 -6.27 -16.68
CA GLU A 76 10.30 -6.16 -17.27
C GLU A 76 9.31 -7.14 -16.63
N TYR A 77 9.64 -8.44 -16.57
CA TYR A 77 8.77 -9.45 -15.96
C TYR A 77 8.45 -9.15 -14.50
N VAL A 78 9.46 -8.77 -13.72
CA VAL A 78 9.31 -8.49 -12.30
C VAL A 78 8.49 -7.22 -12.09
N SER A 79 8.65 -6.20 -12.94
CA SER A 79 7.83 -4.97 -12.92
C SER A 79 6.37 -5.22 -13.27
N VAL A 80 6.10 -6.01 -14.32
CA VAL A 80 4.74 -6.40 -14.71
C VAL A 80 4.08 -7.23 -13.61
N PHE A 81 4.81 -8.17 -13.02
CA PHE A 81 4.32 -8.94 -11.88
C PHE A 81 3.97 -8.04 -10.68
N GLY A 82 4.87 -7.10 -10.34
CA GLY A 82 4.63 -6.11 -9.29
C GLY A 82 3.39 -5.27 -9.57
N LEU A 83 3.21 -4.80 -10.80
CA LEU A 83 2.02 -4.04 -11.22
C LEU A 83 0.74 -4.86 -11.05
N ILE A 84 0.70 -6.10 -11.52
CA ILE A 84 -0.48 -6.97 -11.41
C ILE A 84 -0.82 -7.23 -9.94
N LEU A 85 0.18 -7.52 -9.11
CA LEU A 85 0.01 -7.72 -7.67
C LEU A 85 -0.60 -6.47 -7.02
N LEU A 86 -0.06 -5.28 -7.33
CA LEU A 86 -0.50 -4.01 -6.77
C LEU A 86 -1.94 -3.68 -7.19
N LEU A 87 -2.27 -3.83 -8.47
CA LEU A 87 -3.64 -3.65 -8.98
C LEU A 87 -4.62 -4.61 -8.33
N THR A 88 -4.23 -5.88 -8.15
CA THR A 88 -5.07 -6.88 -7.50
C THR A 88 -5.37 -6.49 -6.05
N LEU A 89 -4.36 -6.02 -5.30
CA LEU A 89 -4.52 -5.53 -3.93
C LEU A 89 -5.42 -4.31 -3.86
N VAL A 90 -5.28 -3.34 -4.78
CA VAL A 90 -6.13 -2.15 -4.83
C VAL A 90 -7.58 -2.54 -5.12
N ILE A 91 -7.83 -3.40 -6.10
CA ILE A 91 -9.18 -3.88 -6.42
C ILE A 91 -9.77 -4.64 -5.24
N TYR A 92 -8.99 -5.51 -4.61
CA TYR A 92 -9.43 -6.28 -3.44
C TYR A 92 -9.79 -5.38 -2.25
N ALA A 93 -8.94 -4.40 -1.91
CA ALA A 93 -9.17 -3.48 -0.80
C ALA A 93 -10.41 -2.61 -1.03
N ASN A 94 -10.57 -2.07 -2.25
CA ASN A 94 -11.75 -1.28 -2.59
C ASN A 94 -13.03 -2.13 -2.68
N GLY A 95 -12.95 -3.35 -3.21
CA GLY A 95 -14.06 -4.29 -3.24
C GLY A 95 -14.53 -4.68 -1.83
N ASN A 96 -13.59 -4.87 -0.90
CA ASN A 96 -13.88 -5.13 0.51
C ASN A 96 -14.57 -3.94 1.18
N ASP A 97 -14.15 -2.71 0.88
CA ASP A 97 -14.82 -1.49 1.37
C ASP A 97 -16.26 -1.38 0.85
N ILE A 98 -16.47 -1.65 -0.45
CA ILE A 98 -17.81 -1.65 -1.07
C ILE A 98 -18.70 -2.73 -0.43
N TYR A 99 -18.18 -3.94 -0.24
CA TYR A 99 -18.93 -5.04 0.40
C TYR A 99 -19.36 -4.68 1.83
N LYS A 100 -18.46 -4.10 2.62
CA LYS A 100 -18.77 -3.61 3.97
C LYS A 100 -19.86 -2.54 3.93
N LEU A 101 -19.79 -1.60 2.97
CA LEU A 101 -20.78 -0.54 2.82
C LEU A 101 -22.17 -1.12 2.50
N PHE A 102 -22.26 -2.06 1.55
CA PHE A 102 -23.53 -2.72 1.23
C PHE A 102 -24.10 -3.48 2.42
N ASN A 103 -23.28 -4.24 3.15
CA ASN A 103 -23.74 -5.02 4.30
C ASN A 103 -24.21 -4.14 5.48
N ILE A 104 -23.63 -2.96 5.66
CA ILE A 104 -24.08 -1.97 6.66
C ILE A 104 -25.41 -1.33 6.27
N ILE A 105 -25.63 -1.03 4.98
CA ILE A 105 -26.86 -0.39 4.48
C ILE A 105 -28.04 -1.39 4.45
N SER A 106 -27.77 -2.70 4.34
CA SER A 106 -28.79 -3.75 4.29
C SER A 106 -29.30 -4.23 5.66
N LEU A 107 -28.76 -3.70 6.77
CA LEU A 107 -29.14 -3.98 8.16
C LEU A 107 -29.91 -2.77 8.74
#